data_AF-A0A7X3ZH79-F1
#
_entry.id   AF-A0A7X3ZH79-F1
#
_cell.length_a   1.000
_cell.length_b   1.000
_cell.length_c   1.000
_cell.angle_alpha   90.00
_cell.angle_beta   90.00
_cell.angle_gamma   90.00
#
_symmetry.space_group_name_H-M   'P 1'
#
loop_
_entity.id
_entity.type
_entity.pdbx_description
1 polymer ?
#
loop_
_entity_poly.entity_id
_entity_poly.type
_entity_poly.pdbx_seq_one_letter_code
_entity_poly.pdbx_strand_id
1 'polypeptide(L)'
;MAGGRFAAQAGDFVEVGLHAVSAHQTNSVADQLVETLHKGSLTNEQNQTVGQIEILLKDDSPEDGRGGAAFFPDASDVIITYRDGTVEQGRDIRFGPVIEGGLERRGFLSADGSEQISLLYDFDSASFVNRAAADKSEIVAVEFRLVLANDYQVWMTSDRQLGLLDPGEGVRGLGEEGFTRLDVAPTENPFFTMVSQAAGNVQDISNLGVVNFAYGLPTATTVGGGTLRVQDLLGFDVYGEYDLSWSWRQYPNVAEETHTASAGVKGQPSAPAWMVNVRKTWAPFLLFGEVYSIDPRYNTQAFVTTTTGLDYARQGNRFDLVEDNDDQDRFPDAFRADFLVDDRQVFPGWDLNNDLVPDFNQNDNRVKANNIPDYQEPFLRFQVDRPEFLFGVDMNHNFWVDLYENDTEPDYPYRRDQQ
;
A
#
# COMPACT_ATOMS: atom_id res chain seq x y z
N MET A 1 16.93 1.34 -9.46
CA MET A 1 15.80 0.79 -10.23
C MET A 1 16.33 0.01 -11.43
N ALA A 2 15.70 -1.11 -11.76
CA ALA A 2 15.89 -1.83 -13.02
C ALA A 2 14.55 -2.34 -13.53
N GLY A 3 14.32 -2.33 -14.84
CA GLY A 3 13.09 -2.86 -15.42
C GLY A 3 13.19 -3.08 -16.92
N GLY A 4 12.22 -3.81 -17.47
CA GLY A 4 12.15 -4.09 -18.89
C GLY A 4 10.89 -4.84 -19.29
N ARG A 5 10.55 -4.74 -20.58
CA ARG A 5 9.46 -5.49 -21.22
C ARG A 5 9.99 -6.19 -22.46
N PHE A 6 9.60 -7.44 -22.62
CA PHE A 6 9.86 -8.23 -23.81
C PHE A 6 8.52 -8.71 -24.37
N ALA A 7 8.27 -8.49 -25.66
CA ALA A 7 7.09 -8.98 -26.33
C ALA A 7 7.49 -9.80 -27.56
N ALA A 8 6.77 -10.89 -27.80
CA ALA A 8 6.97 -11.75 -28.95
C ALA A 8 5.63 -12.14 -29.57
N GLN A 9 5.59 -12.06 -30.90
CA GLN A 9 4.49 -12.56 -31.69
C GLN A 9 4.60 -14.08 -31.82
N ALA A 10 3.55 -14.80 -31.45
CA ALA A 10 3.40 -16.25 -31.58
C ALA A 10 2.37 -16.56 -32.67
N GLY A 11 2.85 -16.73 -33.91
CA GLY A 11 1.97 -16.92 -35.07
C GLY A 11 1.28 -15.64 -35.50
N ASP A 12 0.14 -15.75 -36.19
CA ASP A 12 -0.46 -14.58 -36.85
C ASP A 12 -1.39 -13.77 -35.94
N PHE A 13 -1.84 -14.35 -34.83
CA PHE A 13 -2.97 -13.81 -34.04
C PHE A 13 -2.64 -13.57 -32.57
N VAL A 14 -1.51 -14.07 -32.05
CA VAL A 14 -1.20 -14.04 -30.62
C VAL A 14 0.10 -13.30 -30.35
N GLU A 15 0.08 -12.35 -29.44
CA GLU A 15 1.25 -11.69 -28.87
C GLU A 15 1.34 -12.01 -27.38
N VAL A 16 2.53 -12.37 -26.91
CA VAL A 16 2.82 -12.58 -25.50
C VAL A 16 3.87 -11.58 -25.05
N GLY A 17 3.59 -10.89 -23.96
CA GLY A 17 4.49 -9.96 -23.30
C GLY A 17 4.89 -10.48 -21.93
N LEU A 18 6.14 -10.24 -21.54
CA LEU A 18 6.64 -10.39 -20.18
C LEU A 18 7.25 -9.06 -19.77
N HIS A 19 7.00 -8.63 -18.55
CA HIS A 19 7.57 -7.40 -18.02
C HIS A 19 7.95 -7.56 -16.55
N ALA A 20 8.93 -6.77 -16.11
CA ALA A 20 9.28 -6.66 -14.70
C ALA A 20 9.93 -5.30 -14.44
N VAL A 21 9.69 -4.77 -13.25
CA VAL A 21 10.34 -3.56 -12.73
C VAL A 21 10.61 -3.75 -11.24
N SER A 22 11.76 -3.27 -10.78
CA SER A 22 12.16 -3.30 -9.38
C SER A 22 12.79 -1.98 -8.97
N ALA A 23 12.29 -1.42 -7.87
CA ALA A 23 12.91 -0.35 -7.12
C ALA A 23 13.38 -0.91 -5.78
N HIS A 24 14.64 -0.69 -5.44
CA HIS A 24 15.26 -1.24 -4.24
C HIS A 24 16.34 -0.30 -3.73
N GLN A 25 16.59 -0.38 -2.42
CA GLN A 25 17.69 0.31 -1.76
C GLN A 25 18.95 -0.57 -1.82
N THR A 26 20.12 0.06 -1.92
CA THR A 26 21.42 -0.63 -1.90
C THR A 26 22.37 0.07 -0.95
N ASN A 27 23.10 -0.69 -0.14
CA ASN A 27 24.16 -0.17 0.71
C ASN A 27 25.52 -0.35 0.03
N SER A 28 26.06 0.74 -0.55
CA SER A 28 27.30 0.72 -1.33
C SER A 28 28.56 0.37 -0.53
N VAL A 29 28.48 0.34 0.82
CA VAL A 29 29.60 0.03 1.72
C VAL A 29 29.61 -1.45 2.13
N ALA A 30 28.43 -2.08 2.24
CA ALA A 30 28.29 -3.43 2.78
C ALA A 30 27.92 -4.49 1.72
N ASP A 31 27.29 -4.10 0.61
CA ASP A 31 26.63 -5.08 -0.26
C ASP A 31 27.49 -5.58 -1.42
N GLN A 32 27.39 -6.89 -1.67
CA GLN A 32 27.66 -7.45 -2.99
C GLN A 32 26.45 -7.15 -3.88
N LEU A 33 26.62 -6.19 -4.81
CA LEU A 33 25.57 -5.64 -5.69
C LEU A 33 24.64 -6.68 -6.36
N VAL A 34 25.07 -7.93 -6.53
CA VAL A 34 24.30 -8.98 -7.21
C VAL A 34 23.24 -9.63 -6.31
N GLU A 35 23.48 -9.75 -5.00
CA GLU A 35 22.56 -10.45 -4.09
C GLU A 35 21.32 -9.62 -3.73
N THR A 36 21.41 -8.29 -3.87
CA THR A 36 20.42 -7.32 -3.40
C THR A 36 19.53 -6.76 -4.51
N LEU A 37 19.80 -7.11 -5.78
CA LEU A 37 19.14 -6.58 -6.99
C LEU A 37 17.61 -6.66 -7.03
N HIS A 38 17.00 -7.55 -6.23
CA HIS A 38 15.55 -7.78 -6.23
C HIS A 38 14.90 -7.62 -4.84
N LYS A 39 15.68 -7.71 -3.76
CA LYS A 39 15.19 -7.64 -2.36
C LYS A 39 15.58 -6.36 -1.65
N GLY A 40 16.54 -5.62 -2.23
CA GLY A 40 17.16 -4.46 -1.60
C GLY A 40 17.94 -4.81 -0.34
N SER A 41 18.38 -3.76 0.33
CA SER A 41 19.13 -3.81 1.59
C SER A 41 18.69 -2.68 2.50
N LEU A 42 18.83 -2.90 3.80
CA LEU A 42 18.69 -1.84 4.78
C LEU A 42 19.78 -0.77 4.60
N THR A 43 19.38 0.49 4.68
CA THR A 43 20.32 1.60 4.82
C THR A 43 21.01 1.56 6.19
N ASN A 44 22.12 2.29 6.34
CA ASN A 44 22.80 2.41 7.64
C ASN A 44 21.90 2.99 8.74
N GLU A 45 20.96 3.86 8.36
CA GLU A 45 20.02 4.48 9.31
C GLU A 45 18.86 3.55 9.68
N GLN A 46 18.40 2.71 8.75
CA GLN A 46 17.40 1.68 9.03
C GLN A 46 17.98 0.51 9.82
N ASN A 47 19.25 0.13 9.58
CA ASN A 47 19.87 -1.02 10.23
C ASN A 47 20.27 -0.71 11.67
N GLN A 48 19.27 -0.61 12.54
CA GLN A 48 19.38 -0.30 13.95
C GLN A 48 18.58 -1.31 14.77
N THR A 49 18.98 -1.56 16.02
CA THR A 49 18.29 -2.52 16.89
C THR A 49 16.84 -2.11 17.15
N VAL A 50 15.89 -3.00 16.86
CA VAL A 50 14.45 -2.79 17.14
C VAL A 50 14.19 -2.91 18.64
N GLY A 51 13.55 -1.90 19.22
CA GLY A 51 13.08 -1.92 20.60
C GLY A 51 11.62 -2.35 20.72
N GLN A 52 10.79 -1.95 19.75
CA GLN A 52 9.35 -2.13 19.83
C GLN A 52 8.77 -2.44 18.45
N ILE A 53 7.82 -3.38 18.41
CA ILE A 53 7.00 -3.66 17.22
C ILE A 53 5.54 -3.50 17.63
N GLU A 54 4.80 -2.71 16.87
CA GLU A 54 3.36 -2.53 17.09
C GLU A 54 2.59 -3.08 15.90
N ILE A 55 1.55 -3.85 16.18
CA ILE A 55 0.59 -4.34 15.19
C ILE A 55 -0.76 -3.75 15.52
N LEU A 56 -1.43 -3.20 14.51
CA LEU A 56 -2.78 -2.67 14.62
C LEU A 56 -3.74 -3.55 13.82
N LEU A 57 -4.83 -3.94 14.46
CA LEU A 57 -5.94 -4.67 13.85
C LEU A 57 -7.14 -3.72 13.76
N LYS A 58 -7.75 -3.66 12.59
CA LYS A 58 -8.89 -2.77 12.30
C LYS A 58 -9.95 -3.52 11.52
N ASP A 59 -11.16 -2.98 11.53
CA ASP A 59 -12.19 -3.33 10.56
C ASP A 59 -11.76 -2.89 9.15
N ASP A 60 -12.00 -3.74 8.16
CA ASP A 60 -11.71 -3.46 6.75
C ASP A 60 -12.85 -2.67 6.09
N SER A 61 -14.10 -2.95 6.49
CA SER A 61 -15.31 -2.22 6.06
C SER A 61 -15.95 -1.46 7.24
N PRO A 62 -15.25 -0.49 7.86
CA PRO A 62 -15.70 0.15 9.10
C PRO A 62 -17.05 0.88 8.99
N GLU A 63 -17.52 1.18 7.78
CA GLU A 63 -18.76 1.91 7.50
C GLU A 63 -20.01 1.14 7.93
N ASP A 64 -19.96 -0.19 7.98
CA ASP A 64 -21.10 -1.01 8.41
C ASP A 64 -21.23 -1.11 9.94
N GLY A 65 -20.16 -0.72 10.66
CA GLY A 65 -20.08 -0.67 12.11
C GLY A 65 -20.17 -2.03 12.82
N ARG A 66 -19.97 -3.16 12.14
CA ARG A 66 -20.14 -4.50 12.72
C ARG A 66 -19.28 -5.57 12.06
N GLY A 67 -18.83 -6.53 12.86
CA GLY A 67 -18.19 -7.73 12.30
C GLY A 67 -16.82 -7.43 11.72
N GLY A 68 -16.11 -6.47 12.32
CA GLY A 68 -14.72 -6.19 12.02
C GLY A 68 -13.78 -7.22 12.65
N ALA A 69 -12.51 -6.85 12.84
CA ALA A 69 -11.47 -7.81 13.18
C ALA A 69 -11.76 -8.57 14.47
N ALA A 70 -11.81 -9.90 14.37
CA ALA A 70 -11.94 -10.80 15.51
C ALA A 70 -10.58 -11.45 15.83
N PHE A 71 -9.93 -10.99 16.90
CA PHE A 71 -8.61 -11.42 17.34
C PHE A 71 -8.66 -12.38 18.52
N PHE A 72 -7.93 -13.49 18.44
CA PHE A 72 -7.85 -14.52 19.48
C PHE A 72 -6.47 -14.51 20.15
N PRO A 73 -6.29 -13.79 21.28
CA PRO A 73 -4.97 -13.61 21.91
C PRO A 73 -4.32 -14.93 22.34
N ASP A 74 -5.10 -15.80 23.00
CA ASP A 74 -4.60 -17.07 23.56
C ASP A 74 -4.16 -18.09 22.50
N ALA A 75 -4.63 -17.91 21.26
CA ALA A 75 -4.27 -18.76 20.12
C ALA A 75 -3.13 -18.17 19.28
N SER A 76 -2.77 -16.90 19.53
CA SER A 76 -1.74 -16.16 18.79
C SER A 76 -0.36 -16.31 19.44
N ASP A 77 0.70 -15.99 18.71
CA ASP A 77 2.07 -16.03 19.23
C ASP A 77 3.03 -15.14 18.45
N VAL A 78 4.18 -14.89 19.05
CA VAL A 78 5.36 -14.30 18.41
C VAL A 78 6.50 -15.32 18.43
N ILE A 79 7.30 -15.37 17.36
CA ILE A 79 8.43 -16.27 17.24
C ILE A 79 9.66 -15.43 16.95
N ILE A 80 10.68 -15.61 17.78
CA ILE A 80 11.90 -14.82 17.75
C ILE A 80 13.03 -15.75 17.35
N THR A 81 13.78 -15.37 16.32
CA THR A 81 14.98 -16.07 15.89
C THR A 81 16.19 -15.21 16.21
N TYR A 82 17.18 -15.83 16.86
CA TYR A 82 18.43 -15.19 17.24
C TYR A 82 19.57 -15.55 16.28
N ARG A 83 20.64 -14.76 16.32
CA ARG A 83 21.85 -14.92 15.49
C ARG A 83 22.48 -16.31 15.57
N ASP A 84 22.48 -16.92 16.76
CA ASP A 84 23.06 -18.24 16.97
C ASP A 84 22.18 -19.39 16.40
N GLY A 85 21.03 -19.04 15.81
CA GLY A 85 20.04 -19.97 15.26
C GLY A 85 19.01 -20.46 16.28
N THR A 86 19.07 -20.00 17.53
CA THR A 86 18.04 -20.28 18.53
C THR A 86 16.71 -19.68 18.10
N VAL A 87 15.62 -20.44 18.27
CA VAL A 87 14.26 -20.00 17.98
C VAL A 87 13.41 -20.17 19.23
N GLU A 88 12.78 -19.09 19.68
CA GLU A 88 11.89 -19.08 20.85
C GLU A 88 10.48 -18.66 20.47
N GLN A 89 9.49 -19.29 21.11
CA GLN A 89 8.10 -18.83 21.07
C GLN A 89 7.83 -17.90 22.25
N GLY A 90 7.13 -16.80 22.00
CA GLY A 90 6.76 -15.82 23.01
C GLY A 90 6.03 -16.46 24.18
N ARG A 91 5.09 -17.38 23.91
CA ARG A 91 4.37 -18.15 24.94
C ARG A 91 5.29 -18.89 25.92
N ASP A 92 6.42 -19.43 25.43
CA ASP A 92 7.32 -20.26 26.24
C ASP A 92 8.12 -19.40 27.23
N ILE A 93 8.50 -18.19 26.80
CA ILE A 93 9.17 -17.19 27.64
C ILE A 93 8.20 -16.23 28.33
N ARG A 94 6.89 -16.44 28.19
CA ARG A 94 5.83 -15.54 28.70
C ARG A 94 6.04 -14.09 28.24
N PHE A 95 6.37 -13.94 26.98
CA PHE A 95 6.46 -12.70 26.25
C PHE A 95 5.28 -12.62 25.28
N GLY A 96 4.49 -11.56 25.40
CA GLY A 96 3.34 -11.28 24.55
C GLY A 96 3.10 -9.78 24.49
N PRO A 97 2.17 -9.32 23.64
CA PRO A 97 1.95 -7.90 23.48
C PRO A 97 1.24 -7.30 24.69
N VAL A 98 1.49 -6.01 24.93
CA VAL A 98 0.52 -5.16 25.62
C VAL A 98 -0.62 -4.90 24.64
N ILE A 99 -1.83 -5.29 25.03
CA ILE A 99 -3.02 -5.17 24.19
C ILE A 99 -3.82 -3.94 24.63
N GLU A 100 -4.10 -3.06 23.69
CA GLU A 100 -4.94 -1.87 23.90
C GLU A 100 -6.10 -1.83 22.88
N GLY A 101 -7.24 -1.30 23.31
CA GLY A 101 -8.44 -1.24 22.48
C GLY A 101 -9.14 -2.59 22.30
N GLY A 102 -10.16 -2.59 21.44
CA GLY A 102 -10.99 -3.76 21.18
C GLY A 102 -12.02 -4.04 22.26
N LEU A 103 -13.13 -4.65 21.84
CA LEU A 103 -14.22 -5.04 22.72
C LEU A 103 -14.16 -6.54 22.99
N GLU A 104 -14.14 -6.91 24.27
CA GLU A 104 -14.18 -8.31 24.66
C GLU A 104 -15.52 -8.96 24.28
N ARG A 105 -15.45 -9.97 23.41
CA ARG A 105 -16.54 -10.87 23.05
C ARG A 105 -16.25 -12.25 23.64
N ARG A 106 -17.12 -13.23 23.38
CA ARG A 106 -16.99 -14.59 23.95
C ARG A 106 -15.75 -15.32 23.41
N GLY A 107 -14.58 -15.07 24.00
CA GLY A 107 -13.31 -15.75 23.71
C GLY A 107 -12.42 -15.07 22.67
N PHE A 108 -12.72 -13.83 22.26
CA PHE A 108 -11.92 -13.04 21.32
C PHE A 108 -12.15 -11.53 21.54
N LEU A 109 -11.24 -10.70 21.03
CA LEU A 109 -11.36 -9.24 20.99
C LEU A 109 -11.88 -8.81 19.61
N SER A 110 -12.87 -7.92 19.58
CA SER A 110 -13.47 -7.40 18.35
C SER A 110 -13.07 -5.94 18.13
N ALA A 111 -12.67 -5.58 16.92
CA ALA A 111 -12.53 -4.20 16.46
C ALA A 111 -13.61 -3.93 15.40
N ASP A 112 -14.81 -3.53 15.83
CA ASP A 112 -15.94 -3.24 14.94
C ASP A 112 -15.96 -1.74 14.57
N GLY A 113 -16.21 -1.41 13.30
CA GLY A 113 -16.29 -0.03 12.84
C GLY A 113 -14.97 0.73 13.03
N SER A 114 -15.02 1.90 13.69
CA SER A 114 -13.82 2.71 13.95
C SER A 114 -12.93 2.19 15.09
N GLU A 115 -13.35 1.14 15.80
CA GLU A 115 -12.56 0.54 16.90
C GLU A 115 -11.29 -0.13 16.35
N GLN A 116 -10.26 -0.22 17.18
CA GLN A 116 -8.96 -0.79 16.79
C GLN A 116 -8.37 -1.60 17.94
N ILE A 117 -7.61 -2.63 17.63
CA ILE A 117 -6.81 -3.38 18.60
C ILE A 117 -5.34 -3.13 18.31
N SER A 118 -4.61 -2.53 19.24
CA SER A 118 -3.16 -2.39 19.18
C SER A 118 -2.48 -3.49 19.99
N LEU A 119 -1.45 -4.10 19.40
CA LEU A 119 -0.61 -5.14 19.98
C LEU A 119 0.83 -4.63 20.01
N LEU A 120 1.27 -4.13 21.17
CA LEU A 120 2.63 -3.61 21.35
C LEU A 120 3.56 -4.68 21.95
N TYR A 121 4.53 -5.13 21.15
CA TYR A 121 5.60 -6.01 21.59
C TYR A 121 6.82 -5.19 22.00
N ASP A 122 7.04 -5.08 23.31
CA ASP A 122 8.14 -4.31 23.89
C ASP A 122 9.32 -5.22 24.28
N PHE A 123 10.39 -5.19 23.49
CA PHE A 123 11.59 -5.99 23.72
C PHE A 123 12.46 -5.44 24.87
N ASP A 124 12.14 -4.28 25.44
CA ASP A 124 12.73 -3.78 26.68
C ASP A 124 11.92 -4.17 27.93
N SER A 125 10.77 -4.85 27.74
CA SER A 125 9.93 -5.29 28.85
C SER A 125 10.66 -6.28 29.76
N ALA A 126 10.34 -6.23 31.06
CA ALA A 126 10.88 -7.18 32.03
C ALA A 126 10.54 -8.65 31.70
N SER A 127 9.46 -8.91 30.97
CA SER A 127 9.12 -10.25 30.46
C SER A 127 10.14 -10.76 29.46
N PHE A 128 10.58 -9.91 28.53
CA PHE A 128 11.57 -10.28 27.52
C PHE A 128 12.97 -10.35 28.15
N VAL A 129 13.44 -9.26 28.73
CA VAL A 129 14.82 -9.10 29.24
C VAL A 129 15.22 -10.18 30.25
N ASN A 130 14.29 -10.66 31.08
CA ASN A 130 14.62 -11.64 32.12
C ASN A 130 14.47 -13.11 31.67
N ARG A 131 13.92 -13.39 30.49
CA ARG A 131 13.51 -14.75 30.10
C ARG A 131 13.93 -15.16 28.70
N ALA A 132 14.17 -14.20 27.80
CA ALA A 132 14.69 -14.45 26.47
C ALA A 132 16.06 -15.13 26.52
N ALA A 133 16.35 -15.96 25.52
CA ALA A 133 17.65 -16.62 25.37
C ALA A 133 18.81 -15.63 25.20
N ALA A 134 18.55 -14.49 24.57
CA ALA A 134 19.54 -13.44 24.32
C ALA A 134 18.92 -12.04 24.31
N ASP A 135 19.79 -11.02 24.34
CA ASP A 135 19.41 -9.62 24.22
C ASP A 135 18.75 -9.32 22.87
N LYS A 136 17.93 -8.27 22.82
CA LYS A 136 17.23 -7.86 21.58
C LYS A 136 18.18 -7.55 20.42
N SER A 137 19.42 -7.14 20.69
CA SER A 137 20.48 -6.95 19.68
C SER A 137 20.92 -8.24 18.97
N GLU A 138 20.58 -9.41 19.52
CA GLU A 138 20.86 -10.71 18.90
C GLU A 138 19.71 -11.23 18.03
N ILE A 139 18.57 -10.53 17.98
CA ILE A 139 17.41 -10.94 17.18
C ILE A 139 17.70 -10.68 15.69
N VAL A 140 17.45 -11.69 14.85
CA VAL A 140 17.61 -11.60 13.39
C VAL A 140 16.30 -11.79 12.63
N ALA A 141 15.24 -12.27 13.29
CA ALA A 141 13.89 -12.30 12.74
C ALA A 141 12.84 -12.34 13.85
N VAL A 142 11.70 -11.69 13.60
CA VAL A 142 10.48 -11.79 14.41
C VAL A 142 9.32 -12.15 13.49
N GLU A 143 8.68 -13.29 13.74
CA GLU A 143 7.48 -13.74 13.04
C GLU A 143 6.27 -13.67 13.97
N PHE A 144 5.16 -13.14 13.48
CA PHE A 144 3.89 -13.12 14.18
C PHE A 144 2.98 -14.18 13.61
N ARG A 145 2.25 -14.86 14.51
CA ARG A 145 1.19 -15.82 14.19
C ARG A 145 -0.08 -15.34 14.85
N LEU A 146 -0.89 -14.59 14.13
CA LEU A 146 -2.13 -14.02 14.65
C LEU A 146 -3.29 -14.90 14.23
N VAL A 147 -4.13 -15.29 15.20
CA VAL A 147 -5.38 -15.99 14.91
C VAL A 147 -6.47 -14.94 14.77
N LEU A 148 -6.95 -14.80 13.54
CA LEU A 148 -7.89 -13.75 13.11
C LEU A 148 -9.08 -14.38 12.39
N ALA A 149 -10.22 -13.69 12.47
CA ALA A 149 -11.41 -13.96 11.69
C ALA A 149 -12.14 -12.65 11.40
N ASN A 150 -13.24 -12.76 10.68
CA ASN A 150 -14.09 -11.67 10.23
C ASN A 150 -13.40 -10.72 9.24
N ASP A 151 -13.92 -9.50 9.11
CA ASP A 151 -13.46 -8.46 8.22
C ASP A 151 -12.33 -7.66 8.90
N TYR A 152 -11.09 -8.04 8.60
CA TYR A 152 -9.92 -7.51 9.30
C TYR A 152 -8.92 -6.89 8.34
N GLN A 153 -8.25 -5.85 8.82
CA GLN A 153 -6.95 -5.40 8.32
C GLN A 153 -5.88 -5.56 9.39
N VAL A 154 -4.68 -5.94 8.95
CA VAL A 154 -3.48 -6.06 9.78
C VAL A 154 -2.45 -5.04 9.29
N TRP A 155 -2.07 -4.15 10.19
CA TRP A 155 -1.08 -3.11 9.97
C TRP A 155 0.09 -3.28 10.93
N MET A 156 1.30 -2.89 10.53
CA MET A 156 2.50 -3.10 11.34
C MET A 156 3.46 -1.92 11.25
N THR A 157 4.15 -1.66 12.36
CA THR A 157 5.18 -0.62 12.51
C THR A 157 6.19 -1.00 13.59
N SER A 158 7.16 -0.11 13.86
CA SER A 158 8.16 -0.24 14.91
C SER A 158 8.73 1.11 15.31
N ASP A 159 9.55 1.12 16.36
CA ASP A 159 10.40 2.26 16.73
C ASP A 159 11.52 2.59 15.70
N ARG A 160 11.56 1.86 14.57
CA ARG A 160 12.46 2.09 13.42
C ARG A 160 11.71 2.46 12.13
N GLN A 161 10.39 2.58 12.19
CA GLN A 161 9.52 2.94 11.06
C GLN A 161 8.70 4.18 11.42
N LEU A 162 9.36 5.34 11.38
CA LEU A 162 8.80 6.60 11.85
C LEU A 162 8.47 7.53 10.69
N GLY A 163 7.43 8.33 10.88
CA GLY A 163 7.04 9.41 10.00
C GLY A 163 7.02 10.76 10.72
N LEU A 164 7.49 11.82 10.07
CA LEU A 164 7.24 13.20 10.52
C LEU A 164 6.06 13.74 9.71
N LEU A 165 5.03 14.20 10.41
CA LEU A 165 3.96 14.95 9.76
C LEU A 165 4.45 16.38 9.53
N ASP A 166 4.41 16.88 8.29
CA ASP A 166 4.64 18.29 8.03
C ASP A 166 3.44 19.09 8.60
N PRO A 167 3.63 20.00 9.57
CA PRO A 167 2.52 20.75 10.17
C PRO A 167 1.75 21.65 9.18
N GLY A 168 2.30 21.87 7.98
CA GLY A 168 1.69 22.66 6.91
C GLY A 168 0.92 21.85 5.87
N GLU A 169 1.20 20.55 5.75
CA GLU A 169 0.38 19.62 4.98
C GLU A 169 -0.69 19.10 5.93
N GLY A 170 -1.97 19.36 5.62
CA GLY A 170 -3.05 18.67 6.34
C GLY A 170 -2.86 17.15 6.22
N VAL A 171 -3.74 16.37 6.86
CA VAL A 171 -3.86 14.94 6.60
C VAL A 171 -4.40 14.73 5.17
N ARG A 172 -3.60 15.09 4.17
CA ARG A 172 -3.82 15.00 2.73
C ARG A 172 -2.51 14.42 2.21
N GLY A 173 -2.50 13.12 1.93
CA GLY A 173 -1.29 12.44 1.44
C GLY A 173 -0.80 11.25 2.27
N LEU A 174 -1.48 10.89 3.38
CA LEU A 174 -1.38 9.51 3.87
C LEU A 174 -2.24 8.64 2.93
N GLY A 175 -1.68 8.26 1.78
CA GLY A 175 -2.34 7.29 0.88
C GLY A 175 -2.61 5.96 1.60
N GLU A 176 -3.41 5.09 0.98
CA GLU A 176 -3.82 3.78 1.54
C GLU A 176 -2.65 2.82 1.87
N GLU A 177 -1.41 3.16 1.52
CA GLU A 177 -0.20 2.39 1.84
C GLU A 177 0.21 2.44 3.32
N GLY A 178 -0.19 3.50 4.04
CA GLY A 178 0.19 3.68 5.43
C GLY A 178 -0.23 4.98 6.09
N PHE A 179 -0.37 4.93 7.42
CA PHE A 179 -0.82 6.06 8.22
C PHE A 179 0.03 6.25 9.47
N THR A 180 0.02 7.48 10.01
CA THR A 180 0.59 7.81 11.32
C THR A 180 -0.52 8.04 12.35
N ARG A 181 -0.31 7.67 13.62
CA ARG A 181 -1.26 8.02 14.70
C ARG A 181 -1.20 9.53 14.98
N LEU A 182 -2.33 10.22 14.82
CA LEU A 182 -2.43 11.67 15.05
C LEU A 182 -2.27 12.07 16.53
N ASP A 183 -2.47 11.13 17.46
CA ASP A 183 -2.38 11.34 18.90
C ASP A 183 -0.94 11.27 19.45
N VAL A 184 0.04 10.93 18.61
CA VAL A 184 1.46 10.86 18.98
C VAL A 184 2.13 12.20 18.65
N ALA A 185 3.08 12.63 19.48
CA ALA A 185 3.75 13.90 19.32
C ALA A 185 4.45 13.98 17.95
N PRO A 186 4.36 15.10 17.21
CA PRO A 186 4.70 15.21 15.78
C PRO A 186 6.16 14.92 15.41
N THR A 187 7.04 14.67 16.37
CA THR A 187 8.46 14.43 16.15
C THR A 187 8.83 12.96 15.94
N GLU A 188 7.97 11.98 16.31
CA GLU A 188 8.26 10.53 16.16
C GLU A 188 6.96 9.72 16.03
N ASN A 189 6.17 9.96 14.98
CA ASN A 189 4.94 9.20 14.81
C ASN A 189 5.24 7.83 14.19
N PRO A 190 4.71 6.73 14.75
CA PRO A 190 4.83 5.42 14.11
C PRO A 190 4.11 5.45 12.76
N PHE A 191 4.78 5.00 11.71
CA PHE A 191 4.20 4.85 10.39
C PHE A 191 3.80 3.40 10.17
N PHE A 192 2.52 3.13 10.00
CA PHE A 192 1.98 1.79 9.82
C PHE A 192 1.91 1.43 8.34
N THR A 193 2.31 0.22 7.98
CA THR A 193 2.12 -0.33 6.62
C THR A 193 1.23 -1.55 6.67
N MET A 194 0.38 -1.73 5.65
CA MET A 194 -0.50 -2.90 5.57
C MET A 194 0.31 -4.19 5.40
N VAL A 195 -0.14 -5.25 6.07
CA VAL A 195 0.46 -6.59 6.02
C VAL A 195 -0.50 -7.59 5.37
N SER A 196 -1.77 -7.53 5.78
CA SER A 196 -2.81 -8.46 5.35
C SER A 196 -4.18 -7.85 5.53
N GLN A 197 -5.12 -8.31 4.73
CA GLN A 197 -6.54 -8.00 4.84
C GLN A 197 -7.35 -9.29 4.69
N ALA A 198 -8.59 -9.30 5.18
CA ALA A 198 -9.55 -10.36 4.96
C ALA A 198 -10.02 -10.39 3.49
N ALA A 199 -10.45 -11.55 3.01
CA ALA A 199 -11.06 -11.64 1.69
C ALA A 199 -12.57 -11.34 1.81
N GLY A 200 -12.93 -10.08 1.51
CA GLY A 200 -14.29 -9.57 1.59
C GLY A 200 -14.84 -9.46 3.02
N ASN A 201 -16.03 -8.87 3.14
CA ASN A 201 -16.65 -8.52 4.41
C ASN A 201 -17.34 -9.73 5.11
N VAL A 202 -16.52 -10.57 5.75
CA VAL A 202 -16.98 -11.73 6.54
C VAL A 202 -17.30 -11.30 7.98
N GLN A 203 -18.48 -11.64 8.51
CA GLN A 203 -18.91 -11.18 9.84
C GLN A 203 -19.25 -12.32 10.83
N ASP A 204 -19.10 -13.57 10.40
CA ASP A 204 -19.61 -14.76 11.10
C ASP A 204 -18.52 -15.74 11.58
N ILE A 205 -17.26 -15.33 11.54
CA ILE A 205 -16.06 -16.08 11.96
C ILE A 205 -15.76 -17.28 11.04
N SER A 206 -16.46 -17.43 9.92
CA SER A 206 -16.26 -18.57 9.00
C SER A 206 -14.86 -18.64 8.38
N ASN A 207 -14.15 -17.51 8.30
CA ASN A 207 -12.78 -17.40 7.80
C ASN A 207 -11.69 -17.50 8.89
N LEU A 208 -12.02 -18.00 10.10
CA LEU A 208 -11.04 -18.15 11.18
C LEU A 208 -9.77 -18.89 10.74
N GLY A 209 -8.63 -18.20 10.85
CA GLY A 209 -7.36 -18.71 10.37
C GLY A 209 -6.16 -18.09 11.06
N VAL A 210 -4.97 -18.58 10.72
CA VAL A 210 -3.71 -18.04 11.22
C VAL A 210 -3.07 -17.18 10.13
N VAL A 211 -2.92 -15.89 10.40
CA VAL A 211 -2.17 -14.94 9.58
C VAL A 211 -0.74 -14.91 10.10
N ASN A 212 0.19 -15.41 9.27
CA ASN A 212 1.60 -15.56 9.63
C ASN A 212 2.46 -14.59 8.80
N PHE A 213 3.24 -13.73 9.43
CA PHE A 213 4.09 -12.78 8.72
C PHE A 213 5.33 -12.41 9.53
N ALA A 214 6.38 -11.97 8.86
CA ALA A 214 7.60 -11.49 9.50
C ALA A 214 7.57 -9.95 9.58
N TYR A 215 8.12 -9.41 10.67
CA TYR A 215 8.43 -7.99 10.73
C TYR A 215 9.74 -7.68 10.00
N GLY A 216 9.76 -6.52 9.36
CA GLY A 216 10.95 -5.93 8.75
C GLY A 216 10.63 -4.55 8.18
N LEU A 217 11.68 -3.77 7.93
CA LEU A 217 11.58 -2.47 7.29
C LEU A 217 11.55 -2.64 5.76
N PRO A 218 10.76 -1.83 5.01
CA PRO A 218 10.73 -1.86 3.56
C PRO A 218 12.12 -1.62 2.92
N THR A 219 12.53 -2.52 2.01
CA THR A 219 13.82 -2.45 1.32
C THR A 219 13.69 -2.46 -0.21
N ALA A 220 12.64 -3.06 -0.75
CA ALA A 220 12.38 -3.07 -2.20
C ALA A 220 10.90 -3.32 -2.53
N THR A 221 10.48 -2.79 -3.68
CA THR A 221 9.22 -3.13 -4.34
C THR A 221 9.52 -3.63 -5.73
N THR A 222 8.99 -4.80 -6.07
CA THR A 222 9.16 -5.43 -7.38
C THR A 222 7.81 -5.79 -7.94
N VAL A 223 7.58 -5.46 -9.21
CA VAL A 223 6.40 -5.88 -9.98
C VAL A 223 6.88 -6.71 -11.15
N GLY A 224 6.21 -7.82 -11.41
CA GLY A 224 6.50 -8.67 -12.56
C GLY A 224 5.26 -9.39 -13.03
N GLY A 225 5.12 -9.51 -14.34
CA GLY A 225 3.90 -10.02 -14.92
C GLY A 225 4.00 -10.26 -16.41
N GLY A 226 2.84 -10.43 -17.02
CA GLY A 226 2.75 -10.78 -18.42
C GLY A 226 1.41 -10.42 -19.04
N THR A 227 1.46 -10.18 -20.34
CA THR A 227 0.30 -9.80 -21.13
C THR A 227 0.07 -10.84 -22.22
N LEU A 228 -1.20 -11.11 -22.52
CA LEU A 228 -1.64 -11.89 -23.66
C LEU A 228 -2.55 -11.03 -24.52
N ARG A 229 -2.20 -10.89 -25.80
CA ARG A 229 -3.07 -10.25 -26.79
C ARG A 229 -3.40 -11.23 -27.89
N VAL A 230 -4.68 -11.46 -28.11
CA VAL A 230 -5.21 -12.23 -29.24
C VAL A 230 -5.97 -11.27 -30.14
N GLN A 231 -5.63 -11.26 -31.43
CA GLN A 231 -6.25 -10.37 -32.41
C GLN A 231 -6.97 -11.19 -33.48
N ASP A 232 -8.19 -10.79 -33.82
CA ASP A 232 -8.97 -11.35 -34.93
C ASP A 232 -9.01 -12.90 -35.00
N LEU A 233 -8.98 -13.57 -33.84
CA LEU A 233 -9.09 -15.02 -33.80
C LEU A 233 -10.57 -15.40 -33.86
N LEU A 234 -11.03 -15.80 -35.04
CA LEU A 234 -12.46 -16.07 -35.30
C LEU A 234 -13.35 -14.83 -35.03
N GLY A 235 -12.80 -13.64 -35.28
CA GLY A 235 -13.43 -12.34 -35.03
C GLY A 235 -13.45 -11.90 -33.55
N PHE A 236 -12.76 -12.61 -32.67
CA PHE A 236 -12.54 -12.17 -31.28
C PHE A 236 -11.19 -11.47 -31.13
N ASP A 237 -11.20 -10.37 -30.39
CA ASP A 237 -10.02 -9.76 -29.81
C ASP A 237 -10.05 -10.01 -28.29
N VAL A 238 -8.93 -10.47 -27.74
CA VAL A 238 -8.79 -10.70 -26.30
C VAL A 238 -7.52 -10.02 -25.82
N TYR A 239 -7.62 -9.28 -24.72
CA TYR A 239 -6.48 -8.81 -23.96
C TYR A 239 -6.55 -9.42 -22.57
N GLY A 240 -5.41 -9.78 -22.00
CA GLY A 240 -5.32 -10.14 -20.61
C GLY A 240 -3.96 -9.76 -20.05
N GLU A 241 -3.93 -9.39 -18.79
CA GLU A 241 -2.74 -9.01 -18.04
C GLU A 241 -2.79 -9.65 -16.66
N TYR A 242 -1.65 -10.11 -16.18
CA TYR A 242 -1.50 -10.74 -14.88
C TYR A 242 -0.15 -10.38 -14.29
N ASP A 243 -0.21 -9.65 -13.19
CA ASP A 243 0.94 -9.06 -12.52
C ASP A 243 0.99 -9.50 -11.06
N LEU A 244 2.21 -9.56 -10.54
CA LEU A 244 2.50 -9.86 -9.15
C LEU A 244 3.37 -8.75 -8.60
N SER A 245 2.98 -8.18 -7.47
CA SER A 245 3.85 -7.30 -6.68
C SER A 245 4.49 -8.07 -5.52
N TRP A 246 5.72 -7.69 -5.17
CA TRP A 246 6.45 -8.12 -3.98
C TRP A 246 6.96 -6.89 -3.24
N SER A 247 6.44 -6.65 -2.04
CA SER A 247 6.96 -5.66 -1.10
C SER A 247 7.93 -6.33 -0.13
N TRP A 248 9.23 -6.20 -0.40
CA TRP A 248 10.30 -6.82 0.37
C TRP A 248 10.63 -6.01 1.62
N ARG A 249 10.86 -6.75 2.70
CA ARG A 249 11.20 -6.23 4.02
C ARG A 249 12.34 -7.03 4.63
N GLN A 250 13.18 -6.38 5.42
CA GLN A 250 14.28 -7.01 6.16
C GLN A 250 14.22 -6.61 7.63
N TYR A 251 14.48 -7.58 8.52
CA TYR A 251 14.63 -7.31 9.94
C TYR A 251 15.99 -6.63 10.20
N PRO A 252 16.05 -5.46 10.85
CA PRO A 252 17.33 -4.79 11.08
C PRO A 252 18.09 -5.41 12.26
N ASN A 253 19.38 -5.66 12.05
CA ASN A 253 20.33 -6.07 13.06
C ASN A 253 21.71 -5.46 12.76
N VAL A 254 22.18 -4.59 13.67
CA VAL A 254 23.42 -3.82 13.53
C VAL A 254 24.69 -4.67 13.38
N ALA A 255 24.65 -5.90 13.86
CA ALA A 255 25.79 -6.80 13.83
C ALA A 255 25.67 -7.85 12.72
N GLU A 256 24.59 -7.84 11.92
CA GLU A 256 24.49 -8.63 10.69
C GLU A 256 24.90 -7.77 9.48
N GLU A 257 25.74 -8.35 8.62
CA GLU A 257 26.08 -7.77 7.32
C GLU A 257 25.07 -8.16 6.24
N THR A 258 24.40 -9.32 6.41
CA THR A 258 23.41 -9.84 5.47
C THR A 258 22.12 -10.16 6.19
N HIS A 259 21.00 -9.62 5.69
CA HIS A 259 19.68 -9.80 6.30
C HIS A 259 18.80 -10.71 5.46
N THR A 260 17.95 -11.49 6.13
CA THR A 260 16.95 -12.32 5.45
C THR A 260 15.77 -11.44 5.03
N ALA A 261 15.46 -11.42 3.74
CA ALA A 261 14.29 -10.72 3.23
C ALA A 261 13.03 -11.58 3.28
N SER A 262 11.91 -10.93 3.59
CA SER A 262 10.56 -11.50 3.55
C SER A 262 9.63 -10.58 2.74
N ALA A 263 8.52 -11.11 2.27
CA ALA A 263 7.47 -10.36 1.58
C ALA A 263 6.10 -10.97 1.89
N GLY A 264 5.07 -10.12 1.97
CA GLY A 264 3.68 -10.54 2.21
C GLY A 264 3.50 -11.35 3.50
N VAL A 265 2.61 -12.35 3.41
CA VAL A 265 2.34 -13.32 4.48
C VAL A 265 2.87 -14.70 4.09
N LYS A 266 3.10 -15.57 5.06
CA LYS A 266 3.61 -16.92 4.85
C LYS A 266 2.67 -17.71 3.91
N GLY A 267 3.20 -18.14 2.77
CA GLY A 267 2.46 -18.86 1.74
C GLY A 267 1.88 -17.96 0.64
N GLN A 268 1.86 -16.64 0.83
CA GLN A 268 1.43 -15.65 -0.17
C GLN A 268 2.40 -14.45 -0.17
N PRO A 269 3.63 -14.63 -0.68
CA PRO A 269 4.67 -13.60 -0.64
C PRO A 269 4.45 -12.46 -1.65
N SER A 270 3.58 -12.67 -2.63
CA SER A 270 3.18 -11.67 -3.62
C SER A 270 1.70 -11.36 -3.54
N ALA A 271 1.33 -10.20 -4.05
CA ALA A 271 -0.05 -9.77 -4.25
C ALA A 271 -0.34 -9.74 -5.77
N PRO A 272 -1.37 -10.44 -6.25
CA PRO A 272 -1.73 -10.44 -7.67
C PRO A 272 -2.64 -9.28 -8.08
N ALA A 273 -2.49 -8.84 -9.32
CA ALA A 273 -3.44 -8.01 -10.03
C ALA A 273 -3.65 -8.59 -11.44
N TRP A 274 -4.88 -8.64 -11.94
CA TRP A 274 -5.15 -9.16 -13.28
C TRP A 274 -6.39 -8.57 -13.91
N MET A 275 -6.44 -8.59 -15.24
CA MET A 275 -7.60 -8.22 -16.03
C MET A 275 -7.73 -9.10 -17.28
N VAL A 276 -8.94 -9.23 -17.79
CA VAL A 276 -9.23 -9.86 -19.08
C VAL A 276 -10.36 -9.13 -19.78
N ASN A 277 -10.08 -8.68 -21.01
CA ASN A 277 -11.00 -7.94 -21.85
C ASN A 277 -11.27 -8.78 -23.10
N VAL A 278 -12.53 -9.00 -23.42
CA VAL A 278 -12.97 -9.76 -24.61
C VAL A 278 -13.85 -8.86 -25.45
N ARG A 279 -13.49 -8.74 -26.74
CA ARG A 279 -14.24 -7.99 -27.73
C ARG A 279 -14.56 -8.87 -28.93
N LYS A 280 -15.76 -8.72 -29.49
CA LYS A 280 -16.12 -9.29 -30.78
C LYS A 280 -16.99 -8.37 -31.60
N THR A 281 -16.60 -8.19 -32.85
CA THR A 281 -17.36 -7.38 -33.80
C THR A 281 -18.06 -8.29 -34.81
N TRP A 282 -19.40 -8.27 -34.84
CA TRP A 282 -20.20 -8.91 -35.88
C TRP A 282 -21.22 -7.89 -36.39
N ALA A 283 -20.87 -7.14 -37.44
CA ALA A 283 -21.65 -5.98 -37.87
C ALA A 283 -23.15 -6.31 -38.05
N PRO A 284 -24.08 -5.48 -37.51
CA PRO A 284 -23.85 -4.17 -36.86
C PRO A 284 -23.54 -4.23 -35.35
N PHE A 285 -23.35 -5.41 -34.76
CA PHE A 285 -23.25 -5.58 -33.32
C PHE A 285 -21.80 -5.68 -32.82
N LEU A 286 -21.62 -5.28 -31.56
CA LEU A 286 -20.38 -5.39 -30.79
C LEU A 286 -20.71 -6.11 -29.47
N LEU A 287 -19.92 -7.13 -29.14
CA LEU A 287 -19.87 -7.71 -27.80
C LEU A 287 -18.57 -7.23 -27.14
N PHE A 288 -18.68 -6.76 -25.91
CA PHE A 288 -17.55 -6.43 -25.04
C PHE A 288 -17.83 -6.99 -23.65
N GLY A 289 -16.80 -7.51 -22.99
CA GLY A 289 -16.85 -7.95 -21.60
C GLY A 289 -15.47 -7.82 -20.97
N GLU A 290 -15.46 -7.48 -19.69
CA GLU A 290 -14.26 -7.21 -18.91
C GLU A 290 -14.44 -7.83 -17.52
N VAL A 291 -13.35 -8.40 -17.00
CA VAL A 291 -13.27 -8.96 -15.65
C VAL A 291 -11.87 -8.70 -15.11
N TYR A 292 -11.75 -8.41 -13.83
CA TYR A 292 -10.48 -8.04 -13.21
C TYR A 292 -10.46 -8.39 -11.73
N SER A 293 -9.29 -8.28 -11.11
CA SER A 293 -9.16 -8.29 -9.65
C SER A 293 -7.78 -7.77 -9.25
N ILE A 294 -7.74 -6.95 -8.20
CA ILE A 294 -6.50 -6.42 -7.61
C ILE A 294 -6.48 -6.74 -6.12
N ASP A 295 -5.46 -7.49 -5.68
CA ASP A 295 -5.25 -7.81 -4.26
C ASP A 295 -5.00 -6.52 -3.45
N PRO A 296 -5.58 -6.36 -2.25
CA PRO A 296 -5.41 -5.18 -1.41
C PRO A 296 -3.94 -4.84 -1.10
N ARG A 297 -3.05 -5.84 -1.13
CA ARG A 297 -1.61 -5.67 -0.89
C ARG A 297 -0.82 -5.39 -2.18
N TYR A 298 -1.48 -5.32 -3.34
CA TYR A 298 -0.82 -4.97 -4.59
C TYR A 298 -0.17 -3.60 -4.42
N ASN A 299 1.10 -3.47 -4.78
CA ASN A 299 1.89 -2.30 -4.38
C ASN A 299 2.89 -1.99 -5.49
N THR A 300 2.84 -0.75 -5.97
CA THR A 300 3.77 -0.20 -6.96
C THR A 300 4.63 0.93 -6.38
N GLN A 301 4.52 1.24 -5.10
CA GLN A 301 5.30 2.25 -4.39
C GLN A 301 6.54 1.65 -3.73
N ALA A 302 7.67 2.35 -3.82
CA ALA A 302 8.90 2.04 -3.11
C ALA A 302 9.35 3.21 -2.23
N PHE A 303 10.09 2.92 -1.16
CA PHE A 303 10.68 3.95 -0.32
C PHE A 303 12.09 4.32 -0.77
N VAL A 304 12.37 5.61 -0.88
CA VAL A 304 13.65 6.19 -1.26
C VAL A 304 14.25 6.95 -0.08
N THR A 305 15.50 6.64 0.24
CA THR A 305 16.25 7.33 1.29
C THR A 305 16.86 8.63 0.78
N THR A 306 16.95 9.63 1.65
CA THR A 306 17.67 10.89 1.39
C THR A 306 18.97 10.93 2.20
N THR A 307 19.77 12.00 2.06
CA THR A 307 20.97 12.22 2.89
C THR A 307 20.67 12.48 4.36
N THR A 308 19.42 12.79 4.69
CA THR A 308 18.94 13.03 6.06
C THR A 308 18.16 11.85 6.62
N GLY A 309 18.09 10.75 5.86
CA GLY A 309 17.41 9.53 6.25
C GLY A 309 16.12 9.24 5.53
N LEU A 310 15.38 8.30 6.10
CA LEU A 310 14.08 7.84 5.63
C LEU A 310 12.99 8.17 6.66
N ASP A 311 12.14 9.10 6.26
CA ASP A 311 10.85 9.43 6.85
C ASP A 311 9.76 8.79 6.01
N TYR A 312 9.01 7.84 6.59
CA TYR A 312 8.03 7.04 5.84
C TYR A 312 6.71 7.80 5.57
N ALA A 313 6.42 8.86 6.33
CA ALA A 313 5.25 9.70 6.09
C ALA A 313 5.49 10.75 5.00
N ARG A 314 6.74 11.13 4.77
CA ARG A 314 7.11 12.16 3.79
C ARG A 314 6.93 11.66 2.35
N GLN A 315 6.14 12.36 1.55
CA GLN A 315 5.92 12.05 0.12
C GLN A 315 7.22 11.98 -0.68
N GLY A 316 8.14 12.94 -0.49
CA GLY A 316 9.42 12.94 -1.21
C GLY A 316 10.32 11.71 -0.98
N ASN A 317 10.02 10.88 0.02
CA ASN A 317 10.71 9.62 0.28
C ASN A 317 9.98 8.41 -0.33
N ARG A 318 9.00 8.65 -1.18
CA ARG A 318 8.26 7.64 -1.92
C ARG A 318 8.62 7.75 -3.40
N PHE A 319 8.51 6.62 -4.08
CA PHE A 319 8.72 6.53 -5.51
C PHE A 319 7.73 5.52 -6.07
N ASP A 320 6.82 5.98 -6.91
CA ASP A 320 5.84 5.12 -7.54
C ASP A 320 6.36 4.55 -8.87
N LEU A 321 6.18 3.25 -9.05
CA LEU A 321 6.50 2.53 -10.29
C LEU A 321 5.41 2.72 -11.35
N VAL A 322 4.21 3.15 -10.92
CA VAL A 322 3.05 3.54 -11.72
C VAL A 322 2.62 4.90 -11.16
N GLU A 323 2.59 5.93 -12.01
CA GLU A 323 2.25 7.30 -11.64
C GLU A 323 0.75 7.54 -11.76
N ASP A 324 0.22 8.43 -10.93
CA ASP A 324 -1.14 8.98 -10.91
C ASP A 324 -1.32 10.18 -11.84
N ASN A 325 -0.66 10.20 -13.01
CA ASN A 325 -0.68 11.33 -13.95
C ASN A 325 -2.02 11.40 -14.72
N ASP A 326 -3.09 11.70 -14.00
CA ASP A 326 -4.47 11.73 -14.46
C ASP A 326 -4.79 13.01 -15.25
N ASP A 327 -3.93 14.02 -15.09
CA ASP A 327 -3.90 15.29 -15.80
C ASP A 327 -3.24 15.18 -17.21
N GLN A 328 -2.65 14.02 -17.52
CA GLN A 328 -1.98 13.68 -18.78
C GLN A 328 -0.90 14.68 -19.23
N ASP A 329 -0.29 15.40 -18.30
CA ASP A 329 0.76 16.34 -18.61
C ASP A 329 2.15 15.65 -18.65
N ARG A 330 3.22 16.35 -18.30
CA ARG A 330 4.59 15.79 -18.28
C ARG A 330 5.24 15.82 -16.91
N PHE A 331 4.56 16.38 -15.92
CA PHE A 331 4.97 16.51 -14.54
C PHE A 331 4.27 15.39 -13.75
N PRO A 332 4.99 14.70 -12.86
CA PRO A 332 4.35 13.78 -11.93
C PRO A 332 3.44 14.56 -10.98
N ASP A 333 2.27 14.00 -10.68
CA ASP A 333 1.32 14.56 -9.72
C ASP A 333 1.75 14.20 -8.29
N ALA A 334 2.37 13.04 -8.12
CA ALA A 334 3.03 12.69 -6.88
C ALA A 334 4.33 13.51 -6.68
N PHE A 335 4.41 14.25 -5.56
CA PHE A 335 5.65 14.92 -5.16
C PHE A 335 6.79 13.91 -4.91
N ARG A 336 7.84 13.97 -5.73
CA ARG A 336 9.04 13.11 -5.65
C ARG A 336 10.28 13.94 -5.32
N ALA A 337 11.24 13.41 -4.56
CA ALA A 337 12.46 14.15 -4.21
C ALA A 337 13.33 14.58 -5.41
N ASP A 338 13.21 13.93 -6.57
CA ASP A 338 13.85 14.30 -7.83
C ASP A 338 13.05 15.28 -8.69
N PHE A 339 11.80 15.59 -8.31
CA PHE A 339 10.95 16.64 -8.88
C PHE A 339 10.72 17.78 -7.88
N LEU A 340 11.43 18.89 -8.09
CA LEU A 340 11.49 20.03 -7.16
C LEU A 340 10.22 20.89 -7.09
N VAL A 341 9.21 20.59 -7.91
CA VAL A 341 7.96 21.35 -8.00
C VAL A 341 6.86 20.31 -8.19
N ASP A 342 5.96 20.26 -7.21
CA ASP A 342 4.65 19.62 -7.31
C ASP A 342 3.88 20.22 -8.49
N ASP A 343 3.09 19.43 -9.22
CA ASP A 343 2.32 20.02 -10.29
C ASP A 343 1.39 21.11 -9.74
N ARG A 344 1.37 22.24 -10.45
CA ARG A 344 0.59 23.41 -10.08
C ARG A 344 -0.58 23.61 -11.03
N GLN A 345 -0.72 22.75 -12.01
CA GLN A 345 -1.76 22.86 -13.01
C GLN A 345 -3.06 22.37 -12.39
N VAL A 346 -4.13 23.04 -12.81
CA VAL A 346 -5.47 22.61 -12.46
C VAL A 346 -5.75 21.43 -13.36
N PHE A 347 -6.25 20.34 -12.79
CA PHE A 347 -6.73 19.17 -13.50
C PHE A 347 -7.35 19.59 -14.86
N PRO A 348 -6.91 19.08 -16.03
CA PRO A 348 -7.36 19.54 -17.34
C PRO A 348 -8.87 19.47 -17.54
N GLY A 349 -9.51 18.54 -16.84
CA GLY A 349 -10.97 18.42 -16.71
C GLY A 349 -11.67 19.55 -15.98
N TRP A 350 -10.94 20.21 -15.09
CA TRP A 350 -11.36 21.35 -14.29
C TRP A 350 -10.92 22.68 -14.92
N ASP A 351 -10.01 22.73 -15.90
CA ASP A 351 -9.61 23.93 -16.63
C ASP A 351 -9.37 23.65 -18.13
N LEU A 352 -10.47 23.45 -18.88
CA LEU A 352 -10.46 23.19 -20.32
C LEU A 352 -9.95 24.38 -21.14
N ASN A 353 -10.03 25.59 -20.57
CA ASN A 353 -9.69 26.83 -21.25
C ASN A 353 -8.23 27.29 -20.97
N ASN A 354 -7.56 26.60 -20.04
CA ASN A 354 -6.16 26.70 -19.67
C ASN A 354 -5.78 28.10 -19.15
N ASP A 355 -6.67 28.71 -18.37
CA ASP A 355 -6.46 30.02 -17.73
C ASP A 355 -6.04 29.93 -16.26
N LEU A 356 -5.80 28.72 -15.76
CA LEU A 356 -5.44 28.36 -14.39
C LEU A 356 -6.52 28.72 -13.37
N VAL A 357 -7.77 28.84 -13.82
CA VAL A 357 -8.95 29.01 -12.97
C VAL A 357 -9.89 27.83 -13.23
N PRO A 358 -10.39 27.14 -12.20
CA PRO A 358 -11.34 26.05 -12.41
C PRO A 358 -12.59 26.52 -13.17
N ASP A 359 -12.92 25.90 -14.31
CA ASP A 359 -14.13 26.11 -15.12
C ASP A 359 -15.41 25.96 -14.28
N PHE A 360 -15.39 25.18 -13.20
CA PHE A 360 -16.51 25.00 -12.27
C PHE A 360 -16.63 26.06 -11.18
N ASN A 361 -15.64 26.94 -11.08
CA ASN A 361 -15.54 27.97 -10.06
C ASN A 361 -14.72 29.17 -10.58
N GLN A 362 -15.15 29.71 -11.73
CA GLN A 362 -14.46 30.76 -12.50
C GLN A 362 -14.36 32.09 -11.74
N ASN A 363 -15.20 32.28 -10.74
CA ASN A 363 -15.19 33.45 -9.88
C ASN A 363 -14.28 33.30 -8.64
N ASP A 364 -13.67 32.12 -8.45
CA ASP A 364 -12.61 31.85 -7.50
C ASP A 364 -11.26 32.12 -8.16
N ASN A 365 -10.79 33.35 -8.01
CA ASN A 365 -9.57 33.80 -8.64
C ASN A 365 -8.69 34.54 -7.64
N ARG A 366 -7.48 34.88 -8.08
CA ARG A 366 -6.47 35.57 -7.27
C ARG A 366 -6.95 36.86 -6.58
N VAL A 367 -8.03 37.48 -7.05
CA VAL A 367 -8.57 38.73 -6.52
C VAL A 367 -9.78 38.50 -5.59
N LYS A 368 -10.48 37.37 -5.74
CA LYS A 368 -11.64 37.00 -4.95
C LYS A 368 -11.66 35.48 -4.74
N ALA A 369 -11.40 35.07 -3.50
CA ALA A 369 -11.55 33.67 -3.10
C ALA A 369 -13.05 33.32 -3.02
N ASN A 370 -13.45 32.22 -3.64
CA ASN A 370 -14.80 31.70 -3.56
C ASN A 370 -14.78 30.17 -3.39
N ASN A 371 -15.32 29.69 -2.28
CA ASN A 371 -15.24 28.26 -1.94
C ASN A 371 -16.55 27.51 -2.28
N ILE A 372 -17.50 28.19 -2.91
CA ILE A 372 -18.79 27.62 -3.32
C ILE A 372 -18.75 27.52 -4.84
N PRO A 373 -18.81 26.32 -5.44
CA PRO A 373 -18.80 26.17 -6.89
C PRO A 373 -19.90 27.01 -7.54
N ASP A 374 -19.62 27.57 -8.73
CA ASP A 374 -20.52 28.51 -9.41
C ASP A 374 -21.92 27.92 -9.64
N TYR A 375 -22.00 26.60 -9.87
CA TYR A 375 -23.25 25.86 -10.06
C TYR A 375 -24.05 25.61 -8.77
N GLN A 376 -23.48 25.89 -7.59
CA GLN A 376 -24.14 25.84 -6.27
C GLN A 376 -24.49 27.23 -5.73
N GLU A 377 -24.06 28.32 -6.38
CA GLU A 377 -24.33 29.65 -5.87
C GLU A 377 -25.84 30.03 -5.88
N PRO A 378 -26.34 30.70 -4.83
CA PRO A 378 -27.78 30.95 -4.69
C PRO A 378 -28.32 32.11 -5.55
N PHE A 379 -27.48 33.06 -5.99
CA PHE A 379 -27.96 34.32 -6.61
C PHE A 379 -27.17 34.83 -7.82
N LEU A 380 -25.88 34.53 -7.96
CA LEU A 380 -25.04 34.89 -9.11
C LEU A 380 -24.40 33.62 -9.69
N ARG A 381 -25.16 32.88 -10.49
CA ARG A 381 -24.62 31.67 -11.13
C ARG A 381 -23.83 32.08 -12.36
N PHE A 382 -22.56 31.70 -12.40
CA PHE A 382 -21.86 31.61 -13.68
C PHE A 382 -22.41 30.40 -14.42
N GLN A 383 -22.42 30.50 -15.75
CA GLN A 383 -23.13 29.56 -16.61
C GLN A 383 -22.26 28.31 -16.80
N VAL A 384 -22.24 27.47 -15.77
CA VAL A 384 -21.46 26.24 -15.72
C VAL A 384 -22.38 25.08 -15.39
N ASP A 385 -22.29 24.01 -16.18
CA ASP A 385 -23.02 22.78 -15.93
C ASP A 385 -22.43 22.04 -14.74
N ARG A 386 -23.29 21.40 -13.95
CA ARG A 386 -22.81 20.47 -12.92
C ARG A 386 -22.11 19.30 -13.61
N PRO A 387 -21.03 18.74 -13.04
CA PRO A 387 -20.44 17.50 -13.52
C PRO A 387 -21.40 16.33 -13.23
N GLU A 388 -22.50 16.25 -13.98
CA GLU A 388 -23.52 15.21 -13.87
C GLU A 388 -23.66 14.43 -15.19
N PHE A 389 -23.08 14.91 -16.30
CA PHE A 389 -23.11 14.26 -17.61
C PHE A 389 -21.90 14.65 -18.47
N LEU A 390 -20.78 13.94 -18.33
CA LEU A 390 -19.65 14.08 -19.24
C LEU A 390 -19.32 12.76 -19.91
N PHE A 391 -19.06 12.84 -21.22
CA PHE A 391 -18.52 11.72 -21.98
C PHE A 391 -17.01 11.74 -21.77
N GLY A 392 -16.50 10.90 -20.90
CA GLY A 392 -15.06 10.64 -20.76
C GLY A 392 -14.81 9.17 -20.48
N VAL A 393 -13.53 8.79 -20.48
CA VAL A 393 -13.14 7.44 -20.09
C VAL A 393 -13.17 7.41 -18.57
N ASP A 394 -13.97 6.49 -18.04
CA ASP A 394 -13.97 6.09 -16.63
C ASP A 394 -13.23 4.75 -16.67
N MET A 395 -11.89 4.80 -16.63
CA MET A 395 -11.05 3.60 -16.82
C MET A 395 -11.28 2.61 -15.69
N ASN A 396 -11.57 3.10 -14.48
CA ASN A 396 -11.80 2.31 -13.28
C ASN A 396 -13.28 2.06 -12.91
N HIS A 397 -14.20 2.46 -13.79
CA HIS A 397 -15.65 2.24 -13.73
C HIS A 397 -16.31 2.62 -12.40
N ASN A 398 -15.83 3.68 -11.74
CA ASN A 398 -16.30 4.14 -10.43
C ASN A 398 -17.40 5.23 -10.50
N PHE A 399 -17.91 5.53 -11.70
CA PHE A 399 -18.88 6.58 -12.03
C PHE A 399 -18.35 8.02 -11.96
N TRP A 400 -17.08 8.21 -11.61
CA TRP A 400 -16.34 9.44 -11.85
C TRP A 400 -15.52 9.24 -13.12
N VAL A 401 -15.61 10.19 -14.03
CA VAL A 401 -14.72 10.18 -15.20
C VAL A 401 -13.32 10.52 -14.68
N ASP A 402 -12.29 9.76 -15.09
CA ASP A 402 -10.89 9.94 -14.64
C ASP A 402 -10.42 11.39 -14.76
N LEU A 403 -10.97 12.12 -15.73
CA LEU A 403 -10.86 13.57 -15.92
C LEU A 403 -11.23 14.43 -14.67
N TYR A 404 -11.70 13.84 -13.58
CA TYR A 404 -12.15 14.50 -12.36
C TYR A 404 -11.62 13.85 -11.06
N GLU A 405 -10.73 12.86 -11.14
CA GLU A 405 -10.08 12.28 -9.96
C GLU A 405 -9.17 13.33 -9.30
N ASN A 406 -8.90 13.22 -8.00
CA ASN A 406 -8.13 14.20 -7.21
C ASN A 406 -7.65 13.52 -5.94
N ASP A 407 -7.14 12.29 -6.10
CA ASP A 407 -6.38 11.66 -5.04
C ASP A 407 -4.91 11.63 -5.43
N THR A 408 -4.12 10.86 -4.70
CA THR A 408 -2.67 10.72 -4.91
C THR A 408 -2.33 9.23 -5.02
N GLU A 409 -3.30 8.43 -5.45
CA GLU A 409 -3.18 6.98 -5.57
C GLU A 409 -2.77 6.63 -7.00
N PRO A 410 -1.87 5.64 -7.21
CA PRO A 410 -1.46 5.26 -8.55
C PRO A 410 -2.65 4.94 -9.47
N ASP A 411 -2.59 5.43 -10.72
CA ASP A 411 -3.58 5.17 -11.78
C ASP A 411 -3.55 3.71 -12.23
N TYR A 412 -4.09 2.83 -11.39
CA TYR A 412 -4.45 1.52 -11.82
C TYR A 412 -5.75 1.58 -12.64
N PRO A 413 -5.92 0.65 -13.59
CA PRO A 413 -7.19 0.46 -14.25
C PRO A 413 -8.35 0.18 -13.28
N TYR A 414 -8.09 -0.27 -12.04
CA TYR A 414 -9.10 -0.49 -11.00
C TYR A 414 -8.51 -0.20 -9.63
N ARG A 415 -9.33 0.12 -8.62
CA ARG A 415 -8.80 0.29 -7.25
C ARG A 415 -8.41 -1.06 -6.65
N ARG A 416 -7.57 -1.01 -5.62
CA ARG A 416 -7.24 -2.19 -4.82
C ARG A 416 -8.49 -2.73 -4.14
N ASP A 417 -8.47 -4.02 -3.85
CA ASP A 417 -9.59 -4.72 -3.21
C ASP A 417 -10.90 -4.71 -4.02
N GLN A 418 -10.81 -4.50 -5.34
CA GLN A 418 -11.94 -4.61 -6.26
C GLN A 418 -11.85 -5.89 -7.12
N GLN A 419 -13.02 -6.47 -7.45
CA GLN A 419 -13.17 -7.73 -8.21
C GLN A 419 -14.44 -7.73 -9.09
#